data_AF-A0AAD5Y9R6-F1
#
_entry.id   AF-A0AAD5Y9R6-F1
#
_cell.length_a   1.000
_cell.length_b   1.000
_cell.length_c   1.000
_cell.angle_alpha   90.00
_cell.angle_beta   90.00
_cell.angle_gamma   90.00
#
_symmetry.space_group_name_H-M   'P 1'
#
loop_
_entity.id
_entity.type
_entity.pdbx_description
1 polymer ?
#
loop_
_entity_poly.entity_id
_entity_poly.type
_entity_poly.pdbx_seq_one_letter_code
_entity_poly.pdbx_strand_id
1 'polypeptide(L)' 'MELDEAKKILDVERLEMEEIKKKYEKLFEVNDPKNGGSFYLQSKVFRAKERIELELKKNQSAPSN' A
#
# COMPACT_ATOMS: atom_id res chain seq x y z
N MET A 1 -4.91 -10.01 -3.10
CA MET A 1 -4.66 -9.79 -1.65
C MET A 1 -5.84 -9.06 -1.08
N GLU A 2 -6.22 -9.42 0.13
CA GLU A 2 -7.34 -8.79 0.83
C GLU A 2 -6.97 -7.39 1.32
N LEU A 3 -7.96 -6.51 1.52
CA LEU A 3 -7.70 -5.13 1.97
C LEU A 3 -6.98 -5.11 3.32
N ASP A 4 -7.38 -5.98 4.25
CA ASP A 4 -6.77 -6.05 5.59
C ASP A 4 -5.33 -6.57 5.54
N GLU A 5 -5.00 -7.44 4.59
CA GLU A 5 -3.63 -7.88 4.34
C GLU A 5 -2.79 -6.70 3.81
N ALA A 6 -3.32 -5.94 2.85
CA ALA A 6 -2.66 -4.77 2.30
C ALA A 6 -2.38 -3.70 3.37
N LYS A 7 -3.35 -3.43 4.25
CA LYS A 7 -3.22 -2.52 5.39
C LYS A 7 -2.12 -2.97 6.35
N LYS A 8 -2.04 -4.26 6.66
CA LYS A 8 -0.97 -4.83 7.49
C LYS A 8 0.40 -4.74 6.83
N ILE A 9 0.50 -4.99 5.53
CA ILE A 9 1.77 -4.89 4.78
C ILE A 9 2.30 -3.44 4.79
N LEU A 10 1.43 -2.44 4.60
CA LEU A 10 1.82 -1.03 4.62
C LEU A 10 1.85 -0.41 6.03
N ASP A 11 1.46 -1.17 7.05
CA ASP A 11 1.37 -0.68 8.43
C ASP A 11 0.52 0.61 8.53
N VAL A 12 -0.70 0.53 8.00
CA VAL A 12 -1.70 1.60 7.99
C VAL A 12 -3.05 1.11 8.51
N GLU A 13 -3.68 1.89 9.38
CA GLU A 13 -5.01 1.57 9.91
C GLU A 13 -6.11 2.33 9.13
N ARG A 14 -5.84 3.60 8.82
CA ARG A 14 -6.73 4.49 8.07
C ARG A 14 -6.29 4.61 6.62
N LEU A 15 -7.26 4.82 5.74
CA LEU A 15 -6.99 5.01 4.31
C LEU A 15 -6.72 6.50 4.02
N GLU A 16 -5.65 7.03 4.60
CA GLU A 16 -5.22 8.42 4.38
C GLU A 16 -4.10 8.46 3.35
N MET A 17 -4.31 9.19 2.24
CA MET A 17 -3.39 9.17 1.08
C MET A 17 -1.94 9.52 1.44
N GLU A 18 -1.74 10.51 2.31
CA GLU A 18 -0.41 10.96 2.71
C GLU A 18 0.32 9.90 3.55
N GLU A 19 -0.39 9.26 4.47
CA GLU A 19 0.16 8.18 5.31
C GLU A 19 0.54 6.97 4.45
N ILE A 20 -0.36 6.55 3.54
CA ILE A 20 -0.13 5.44 2.60
C ILE A 20 1.11 5.71 1.75
N LYS A 21 1.23 6.92 1.18
CA LYS A 21 2.36 7.29 0.32
C LYS A 21 3.67 7.23 1.10
N LYS A 22 3.73 7.85 2.28
CA LYS A 22 4.92 7.87 3.13
C LYS A 22 5.37 6.47 3.55
N LYS A 23 4.42 5.62 3.97
CA LYS A 23 4.70 4.23 4.36
C LYS A 23 5.17 3.40 3.17
N TYR A 24 4.50 3.54 2.03
CA TYR A 24 4.88 2.88 0.79
C TYR A 24 6.30 3.24 0.37
N GLU A 25 6.64 4.52 0.28
CA GLU A 25 7.98 4.96 -0.18
C GLU A 25 9.08 4.37 0.70
N LYS A 26 8.93 4.48 2.03
CA LYS A 26 9.89 3.90 2.99
C LYS A 26 10.02 2.39 2.84
N LEU A 27 8.90 1.66 2.80
CA LEU A 27 8.92 0.19 2.71
C LEU A 27 9.42 -0.29 1.35
N PHE A 28 9.12 0.44 0.28
CA PHE A 28 9.54 0.08 -1.08
C PHE A 28 11.04 0.27 -1.27
N GLU A 29 11.62 1.35 -0.71
CA GLU A 29 13.05 1.64 -0.74
C GLU A 29 13.86 0.65 0.10
N VAL A 30 13.43 0.37 1.34
CA VAL A 30 14.11 -0.58 2.24
C VAL A 30 14.11 -2.01 1.68
N ASN A 31 13.08 -2.37 0.91
CA ASN A 31 13.00 -3.69 0.27
C ASN A 31 13.60 -3.73 -1.13
N ASP A 32 14.23 -2.65 -1.63
CA ASP A 32 14.88 -2.65 -2.94
C ASP A 32 16.00 -3.71 -2.99
N PRO A 33 15.95 -4.67 -3.93
CA PRO A 33 17.00 -5.66 -4.12
C PRO A 33 18.40 -5.07 -4.28
N LYS A 34 18.51 -3.86 -4.85
CA LYS A 34 19.79 -3.15 -5.01
C LYS A 34 20.41 -2.74 -3.68
N ASN A 35 19.59 -2.57 -2.65
CA ASN A 35 20.00 -2.21 -1.29
C ASN A 35 20.07 -3.44 -0.37
N GLY A 36 20.09 -4.65 -0.92
CA GLY A 36 20.08 -5.91 -0.16
C GLY A 36 18.69 -6.34 0.32
N GLY A 37 17.63 -5.70 -0.16
CA GLY A 37 16.25 -6.11 0.08
C GLY A 37 15.81 -7.32 -0.75
N SER A 38 14.52 -7.66 -0.67
CA SER A 38 13.93 -8.79 -1.39
C SER A 38 12.93 -8.31 -2.43
N PHE A 39 13.12 -8.72 -3.68
CA PHE A 39 12.20 -8.39 -4.78
C PHE A 39 10.78 -8.90 -4.49
N TYR A 40 10.67 -10.04 -3.82
CA TYR A 40 9.38 -10.57 -3.40
C TYR A 40 8.68 -9.66 -2.39
N LEU A 41 9.40 -9.18 -1.37
CA LEU A 41 8.85 -8.28 -0.37
C LEU A 41 8.52 -6.90 -0.96
N GLN A 42 9.38 -6.35 -1.82
CA GLN A 42 9.11 -5.12 -2.56
C GLN A 42 7.85 -5.25 -3.43
N SER A 43 7.69 -6.38 -4.11
CA SER A 43 6.49 -6.68 -4.89
C SER A 43 5.24 -6.76 -4.02
N LYS A 44 5.32 -7.32 -2.80
CA LYS A 44 4.21 -7.34 -1.84
C LYS A 44 3.81 -5.94 -1.40
N VAL A 45 4.78 -5.06 -1.11
CA VAL A 45 4.55 -3.65 -0.77
C VAL A 45 3.86 -2.91 -1.92
N PHE A 46 4.31 -3.14 -3.16
CA PHE A 46 3.68 -2.58 -4.36
C PHE A 46 2.22 -3.01 -4.51
N ARG A 47 1.95 -4.31 -4.44
CA ARG A 47 0.58 -4.84 -4.57
C ARG A 47 -0.34 -4.37 -3.43
N ALA A 48 0.20 -4.16 -2.23
CA ALA A 48 -0.55 -3.61 -1.10
C ALA A 48 -1.03 -2.18 -1.37
N LYS A 49 -0.14 -1.33 -1.91
CA LYS A 49 -0.52 0.02 -2.34
C LYS A 49 -1.61 0.00 -3.41
N GLU A 50 -1.46 -0.80 -4.46
CA GLU A 50 -2.48 -0.90 -5.52
C GLU A 50 -3.85 -1.30 -4.96
N ARG A 51 -3.89 -2.29 -4.05
CA ARG A 51 -5.16 -2.74 -3.44
C ARG A 51 -5.83 -1.64 -2.62
N ILE A 52 -5.05 -0.84 -1.88
CA ILE A 52 -5.56 0.27 -1.08
C ILE A 52 -6.06 1.42 -1.98
N GLU A 53 -5.32 1.77 -3.03
CA GLU A 53 -5.71 2.81 -3.99
C GLU A 53 -7.01 2.46 -4.72
N LEU A 54 -7.22 1.17 -5.05
CA LEU A 54 -8.48 0.68 -5.59
C LEU A 54 -9.66 0.91 -4.63
N GLU A 55 -9.46 0.70 -3.33
CA GLU A 55 -10.50 0.96 -2.32
C GLU A 55 -10.83 2.45 -2.22
N LEU A 56 -9.80 3.30 -2.22
CA LEU A 56 -9.97 4.75 -2.17
C LEU A 56 -10.73 5.28 -3.38
N LYS A 57 -10.41 4.79 -4.58
CA LYS A 57 -11.15 5.13 -5.80
C LYS A 57 -12.61 4.70 -5.71
N LYS A 58 -12.88 3.50 -5.20
CA LYS A 58 -14.24 2.99 -4.99
C LYS A 58 -15.04 3.85 -4.00
N ASN A 59 -14.40 4.32 -2.93
CA ASN A 59 -15.03 5.19 -1.94
C ASN A 59 -15.29 6.60 -2.46
N GLN A 60 -14.45 7.10 -3.37
CA GLN A 60 -14.64 8.40 -4.04
C GLN A 60 -15.69 8.35 -5.14
N SER A 61 -15.89 7.20 -5.79
CA SER A 61 -16.89 7.02 -6.86
C SER A 61 -18.24 6.53 -6.37
N ALA A 62 -18.38 6.19 -5.09
CA ALA A 62 -19.67 5.91 -4.48
C ALA A 62 -20.46 7.23 -4.40
N PRO A 63 -21.65 7.33 -5.04
CA PRO A 63 -22.49 8.51 -4.87
C PRO A 63 -22.87 8.61 -3.39
N SER A 64 -22.58 9.76 -2.79
CA SER A 64 -23.12 10.16 -1.50
C SER A 64 -24.64 10.21 -1.61
N ASN A 65 -25.32 9.16 -1.13
CA ASN A 65 -26.76 9.16 -0.87
C ASN A 65 -27.06 9.99 0.38
#